data_AF-A0A846MSR6-F1
#
_entry.id   AF-A0A846MSR6-F1
#
_cell.length_a   1.000
_cell.length_b   1.000
_cell.length_c   1.000
_cell.angle_alpha   90.00
_cell.angle_beta   90.00
_cell.angle_gamma   90.00
#
_symmetry.space_group_name_H-M   'P 1'
#
loop_
_entity.id
_entity.type
_entity.pdbx_description
1 polymer ?
#
loop_
_entity_poly.entity_id
_entity_poly.type
_entity_poly.pdbx_seq_one_letter_code
_entity_poly.pdbx_strand_id
1 'polypeptide(L)'
;MHIEGIHFVVNNQGKRVAVQIDLNKHRELWDEFYFQWILMKWWQELDRYWKATLREVVRLDQDEPSVQDLMNIANLRSLRLTYPEMDDLSPVAVLEELEDLIIAHTAITDLSPVSNLPHLYHLDLMHTQVQSIEPLRHLRGLHELYLHHTAVTDLSPLQNMHYLQILAIGETKIENIEALAHTRRLQKLFAAHCKVKDISPLQYCEKLEVLNLKYTPVKDISPLKKLRSLEQVYLQGTQVEDLEPLRGKPYLQELGISHTPIKTLEPIWQLRGLRTLYCYHTQVPQEEIERFKQEHPRCKVVEVAMEVAELRSEEED
;
A
#
# COMPACT_ATOMS: atom_id res chain seq x y z
N MET A 1 -9.81 17.60 -49.84
CA MET A 1 -8.94 18.38 -48.93
C MET A 1 -7.49 18.03 -49.19
N HIS A 2 -6.73 19.02 -49.66
CA HIS A 2 -5.27 18.97 -49.68
C HIS A 2 -4.80 19.34 -48.28
N ILE A 3 -4.13 18.42 -47.60
CA ILE A 3 -3.44 18.71 -46.35
C ILE A 3 -2.02 19.07 -46.77
N GLU A 4 -1.58 20.30 -46.46
CA GLU A 4 -0.26 20.77 -46.84
C GLU A 4 0.80 19.83 -46.29
N GLY A 5 1.76 19.35 -47.09
CA GLY A 5 2.80 18.44 -46.60
C GLY A 5 2.41 16.95 -46.50
N ILE A 6 1.19 16.55 -46.86
CA ILE A 6 0.81 15.12 -46.97
C ILE A 6 0.40 14.81 -48.41
N HIS A 7 1.14 13.91 -49.06
CA HIS A 7 0.76 13.36 -50.36
C HIS A 7 -0.08 12.11 -50.19
N PHE A 8 -1.22 12.06 -50.88
CA PHE A 8 -2.12 10.92 -50.90
C PHE A 8 -2.13 10.28 -52.28
N VAL A 9 -2.18 8.95 -52.34
CA VAL A 9 -2.57 8.19 -53.54
C VAL A 9 -3.90 7.50 -53.29
N VAL A 10 -4.55 7.05 -54.36
CA VAL A 10 -5.73 6.20 -54.25
C VAL A 10 -5.28 4.75 -54.44
N ASN A 11 -5.55 3.89 -53.47
CA ASN A 11 -5.20 2.47 -53.58
C ASN A 11 -6.17 1.73 -54.52
N ASN A 12 -5.90 0.45 -54.78
CA ASN A 12 -6.69 -0.38 -55.69
C ASN A 12 -8.14 -0.63 -55.24
N GLN A 13 -8.50 -0.20 -54.02
CA GLN A 13 -9.86 -0.25 -53.46
C GLN A 13 -10.55 1.11 -53.48
N GLY A 14 -9.97 2.13 -54.14
CA GLY A 14 -10.54 3.47 -54.20
C GLY A 14 -10.36 4.31 -52.93
N LYS A 15 -9.60 3.82 -51.92
CA LYS A 15 -9.34 4.57 -50.68
C LYS A 15 -8.14 5.50 -50.86
N ARG A 16 -8.25 6.74 -50.40
CA ARG A 16 -7.11 7.67 -50.29
C ARG A 16 -6.19 7.21 -49.16
N VAL A 17 -4.93 6.96 -49.47
CA VAL A 17 -3.88 6.53 -48.54
C VAL A 17 -2.74 7.54 -48.61
N ALA A 18 -2.26 8.02 -47.47
CA ALA A 18 -1.07 8.87 -47.42
C ALA A 18 0.16 8.04 -47.81
N VAL A 19 0.99 8.56 -48.73
CA VAL A 19 2.23 7.90 -49.19
C VAL A 19 3.48 8.67 -48.83
N GLN A 20 3.33 9.94 -48.45
CA GLN A 20 4.44 10.78 -48.02
C GLN A 20 3.90 11.82 -47.06
N ILE A 21 4.58 11.99 -45.93
CA ILE A 21 4.26 12.96 -44.89
C ILE A 21 5.53 13.77 -44.63
N ASP A 22 5.44 15.09 -44.76
CA ASP A 22 6.49 16.03 -44.36
C ASP A 22 6.49 16.15 -42.83
N LEU A 23 7.41 15.42 -42.19
CA LEU A 23 7.50 15.32 -40.73
C LEU A 23 7.90 16.65 -40.05
N ASN A 24 8.45 17.61 -40.81
CA ASN A 24 8.71 18.95 -40.28
C ASN A 24 7.43 19.78 -40.10
N LYS A 25 6.39 19.45 -40.86
CA LYS A 25 5.08 20.13 -40.83
C LYS A 25 4.03 19.37 -40.02
N HIS A 26 4.23 18.08 -39.79
CA HIS A 26 3.28 17.18 -39.12
C HIS A 26 3.96 16.30 -38.07
N ARG A 27 4.75 16.91 -37.18
CA ARG A 27 5.45 16.19 -36.11
C ARG A 27 4.48 15.36 -35.25
N GLU A 28 3.31 15.92 -34.94
CA GLU A 28 2.26 15.28 -34.15
C GLU A 28 1.75 13.96 -34.77
N LEU A 29 1.62 13.90 -36.11
CA LEU A 29 1.23 12.68 -36.81
C LEU A 29 2.33 11.61 -36.78
N TRP A 30 3.59 12.03 -36.71
CA TRP A 30 4.72 11.11 -36.54
C TRP A 30 4.77 10.58 -35.12
N ASP A 31 4.56 11.44 -34.12
CA ASP A 31 4.53 11.07 -32.72
C ASP A 31 3.39 10.08 -32.45
N GLU A 32 2.20 10.32 -33.02
CA GLU A 32 1.06 9.40 -32.93
C GLU A 32 1.36 8.06 -33.61
N PHE A 33 1.84 8.06 -34.86
CA PHE A 33 2.15 6.83 -35.58
C PHE A 33 3.29 6.04 -34.91
N TYR A 34 4.31 6.74 -34.42
CA TYR A 34 5.46 6.16 -33.74
C TYR A 34 5.03 5.56 -32.40
N PHE A 35 4.16 6.24 -31.65
CA PHE A 35 3.59 5.72 -30.41
C PHE A 35 2.76 4.44 -30.65
N GLN A 36 1.89 4.44 -31.67
CA GLN A 36 1.14 3.25 -32.05
C GLN A 36 2.06 2.08 -32.42
N TRP A 37 3.13 2.36 -33.18
CA TRP A 37 4.12 1.34 -33.53
C TRP A 37 4.87 0.79 -32.30
N ILE A 38 5.24 1.66 -31.34
CA ILE A 38 5.86 1.24 -30.08
C ILE A 38 4.92 0.31 -29.32
N LEU A 39 3.65 0.66 -29.17
CA LEU A 39 2.69 -0.17 -28.44
C LEU A 39 2.47 -1.54 -29.12
N MET A 40 2.44 -1.56 -30.45
CA MET A 40 2.35 -2.83 -31.19
C MET A 40 3.60 -3.69 -30.94
N LYS A 41 4.79 -3.09 -31.00
CA LYS A 41 6.05 -3.82 -30.74
C LYS A 41 6.12 -4.32 -29.29
N TRP A 42 5.78 -3.45 -28.33
CA TRP A 42 5.67 -3.76 -26.92
C TRP A 42 4.77 -4.97 -26.69
N TRP A 43 3.56 -4.98 -27.27
CA TRP A 43 2.63 -6.11 -27.16
C TRP A 43 3.23 -7.42 -27.66
N GLN A 44 3.96 -7.39 -28.78
CA GLN A 44 4.57 -8.60 -29.34
C GLN A 44 5.65 -9.19 -28.43
N GLU A 45 6.37 -8.34 -27.69
CA GLU A 45 7.42 -8.74 -26.75
C GLU A 45 6.88 -9.26 -25.42
N LEU A 46 5.59 -9.04 -25.10
CA LEU A 46 4.97 -9.55 -23.88
C LEU A 46 4.92 -11.08 -23.84
N ASP A 47 5.16 -11.61 -22.64
CA ASP A 47 4.99 -13.02 -22.35
C ASP A 47 3.50 -13.42 -22.29
N ARG A 48 3.25 -14.70 -22.04
CA ARG A 48 1.89 -15.24 -21.98
C ARG A 48 1.08 -14.73 -20.78
N TYR A 49 1.72 -14.43 -19.66
CA TYR A 49 1.03 -13.99 -18.44
C TYR A 49 0.58 -12.55 -18.60
N TRP A 50 1.46 -11.68 -19.09
CA TRP A 50 1.15 -10.30 -19.46
C TRP A 50 0.04 -10.23 -20.50
N LYS A 51 0.14 -11.00 -21.58
CA LYS A 51 -0.93 -11.06 -22.61
C LYS A 51 -2.25 -11.54 -22.02
N ALA A 52 -2.25 -12.55 -21.14
CA ALA A 52 -3.46 -13.05 -20.50
C ALA A 52 -4.09 -11.99 -19.57
N THR A 53 -3.29 -11.38 -18.68
CA THR A 53 -3.73 -10.32 -17.77
C THR A 53 -4.36 -9.15 -18.53
N LEU A 54 -3.66 -8.63 -19.55
CA LEU A 54 -4.16 -7.48 -20.30
C LEU A 54 -5.41 -7.82 -21.12
N ARG A 55 -5.49 -9.03 -21.70
CA ARG A 55 -6.71 -9.50 -22.39
C ARG A 55 -7.92 -9.47 -21.47
N GLU A 56 -7.75 -9.89 -20.22
CA GLU A 56 -8.83 -9.88 -19.23
C GLU A 56 -9.21 -8.44 -18.84
N VAL A 57 -8.21 -7.61 -18.53
CA VAL A 57 -8.42 -6.23 -18.06
C VAL A 57 -9.17 -5.38 -19.09
N VAL A 58 -8.77 -5.43 -20.36
CA VAL A 58 -9.43 -4.65 -21.43
C VAL A 58 -10.48 -5.44 -22.21
N ARG A 59 -10.78 -6.68 -21.80
CA ARG A 59 -11.78 -7.58 -22.43
C ARG A 59 -11.58 -7.73 -23.94
N LEU A 60 -10.42 -8.25 -24.34
CA LEU A 60 -10.13 -8.50 -25.75
C LEU A 60 -10.91 -9.69 -26.28
N ASP A 61 -11.71 -9.44 -27.33
CA ASP A 61 -12.46 -10.47 -28.05
C ASP A 61 -11.59 -11.28 -29.03
N GLN A 62 -10.39 -10.79 -29.36
CA GLN A 62 -9.47 -11.38 -30.32
C GLN A 62 -8.08 -11.59 -29.70
N ASP A 63 -7.32 -12.54 -30.26
CA ASP A 63 -5.96 -12.85 -29.77
C ASP A 63 -4.99 -11.67 -29.95
N GLU A 64 -5.11 -10.92 -31.04
CA GLU A 64 -4.31 -9.74 -31.33
C GLU A 64 -5.13 -8.46 -31.11
N PRO A 65 -4.61 -7.49 -30.34
CA PRO A 65 -5.32 -6.24 -30.06
C PRO A 65 -5.30 -5.32 -31.29
N SER A 66 -6.38 -4.55 -31.45
CA SER A 66 -6.37 -3.41 -32.35
C SER A 66 -5.52 -2.26 -31.78
N VAL A 67 -5.25 -1.24 -32.60
CA VAL A 67 -4.59 -0.02 -32.13
C VAL A 67 -5.41 0.63 -31.00
N GLN A 68 -6.74 0.64 -31.10
CA GLN A 68 -7.60 1.21 -30.07
C GLN A 68 -7.48 0.43 -28.75
N ASP A 69 -7.36 -0.89 -28.81
CA ASP A 69 -7.17 -1.72 -27.62
C ASP A 69 -5.83 -1.43 -26.94
N LEU A 70 -4.76 -1.28 -27.72
CA LEU A 70 -3.45 -0.89 -27.21
C LEU A 70 -3.47 0.50 -26.57
N MET A 71 -4.19 1.46 -27.18
CA MET A 71 -4.38 2.78 -26.58
C MET A 71 -5.19 2.70 -25.28
N ASN A 72 -6.20 1.83 -25.21
CA ASN A 72 -6.95 1.61 -23.97
C ASN A 72 -6.07 1.01 -22.88
N ILE A 73 -5.20 0.06 -23.24
CA ILE A 73 -4.20 -0.54 -22.34
C ILE A 73 -3.24 0.54 -21.82
N ALA A 74 -2.67 1.36 -22.70
CA ALA A 74 -1.72 2.42 -22.31
C ALA A 74 -2.33 3.48 -21.37
N ASN A 75 -3.66 3.64 -21.38
CA ASN A 75 -4.40 4.58 -20.54
C ASN A 75 -5.03 3.92 -19.29
N LEU A 76 -4.62 2.70 -18.94
CA LEU A 76 -5.12 2.04 -17.72
C LEU A 76 -4.73 2.84 -16.47
N ARG A 77 -5.71 3.04 -15.59
CA ARG A 77 -5.50 3.65 -14.26
C ARG A 77 -5.31 2.63 -13.16
N SER A 78 -5.81 1.42 -13.33
CA SER A 78 -5.66 0.32 -12.37
C SER A 78 -5.26 -0.96 -13.09
N LEU A 79 -4.30 -1.68 -12.51
CA LEU A 79 -3.80 -2.94 -13.02
C LEU A 79 -3.47 -3.88 -11.85
N ARG A 80 -4.03 -5.09 -11.90
CA ARG A 80 -3.68 -6.19 -11.00
C ARG A 80 -3.01 -7.32 -11.77
N LEU A 81 -1.86 -7.75 -11.28
CA LEU A 81 -1.19 -8.96 -11.77
C LEU A 81 -1.61 -10.14 -10.89
N THR A 82 -2.03 -11.24 -11.53
CA THR A 82 -2.71 -12.35 -10.84
C THR A 82 -1.95 -13.67 -10.90
N TYR A 83 -0.82 -13.72 -11.62
CA TYR A 83 -0.05 -14.95 -11.83
C TYR A 83 1.19 -14.98 -10.92
N PRO A 84 1.30 -15.99 -10.02
CA PRO A 84 2.45 -16.11 -9.13
C PRO A 84 3.80 -16.23 -9.82
N GLU A 85 3.82 -16.72 -11.05
CA GLU A 85 5.04 -16.90 -11.85
C GLU A 85 5.53 -15.62 -12.52
N MET A 86 4.79 -14.51 -12.46
CA MET A 86 5.25 -13.25 -13.03
C MET A 86 6.43 -12.71 -12.23
N ASP A 87 7.57 -12.55 -12.88
CA ASP A 87 8.82 -12.04 -12.30
C ASP A 87 9.32 -10.75 -12.98
N ASP A 88 8.79 -10.43 -14.16
CA ASP A 88 9.12 -9.23 -14.93
C ASP A 88 8.01 -8.16 -14.84
N LEU A 89 8.38 -6.98 -14.33
CA LEU A 89 7.52 -5.80 -14.24
C LEU A 89 7.80 -4.79 -15.38
N SER A 90 8.75 -5.06 -16.27
CA SER A 90 9.14 -4.14 -17.35
C SER A 90 7.98 -3.66 -18.23
N PRO A 91 6.93 -4.46 -18.51
CA PRO A 91 5.81 -4.00 -19.32
C PRO A 91 5.02 -2.84 -18.75
N VAL A 92 5.07 -2.59 -17.44
CA VAL A 92 4.34 -1.47 -16.81
C VAL A 92 4.91 -0.11 -17.22
N ALA A 93 6.16 -0.04 -17.69
CA ALA A 93 6.82 1.22 -18.01
C ALA A 93 6.09 2.07 -19.08
N VAL A 94 5.24 1.47 -19.91
CA VAL A 94 4.43 2.20 -20.92
C VAL A 94 3.07 2.67 -20.40
N LEU A 95 2.70 2.30 -19.17
CA LEU A 95 1.41 2.61 -18.54
C LEU A 95 1.51 3.89 -17.71
N GLU A 96 1.84 5.01 -18.34
CA GLU A 96 2.17 6.27 -17.64
C GLU A 96 1.01 6.85 -16.83
N GLU A 97 -0.23 6.50 -17.18
CA GLU A 97 -1.47 6.94 -16.50
C GLU A 97 -1.84 6.07 -15.28
N LEU A 98 -1.02 5.07 -14.93
CA LEU A 98 -1.34 4.13 -13.87
C LEU A 98 -1.32 4.79 -12.49
N GLU A 99 -2.43 4.66 -11.77
CA GLU A 99 -2.64 5.18 -10.42
C GLU A 99 -2.63 4.07 -9.37
N ASP A 100 -3.10 2.89 -9.73
CA ASP A 100 -3.28 1.75 -8.84
C ASP A 100 -2.61 0.51 -9.46
N LEU A 101 -1.58 0.00 -8.79
CA LEU A 101 -0.84 -1.18 -9.23
C LEU A 101 -0.78 -2.20 -8.11
N ILE A 102 -1.33 -3.38 -8.40
CA ILE A 102 -1.33 -4.50 -7.47
C ILE A 102 -0.54 -5.65 -8.08
N ILE A 103 0.62 -5.93 -7.51
CA ILE A 103 1.49 -7.05 -7.91
C ILE A 103 1.62 -8.09 -6.80
N ALA A 104 0.71 -8.07 -5.82
CA ALA A 104 0.72 -8.98 -4.70
C ALA A 104 0.73 -10.45 -5.17
N HIS A 105 1.43 -11.31 -4.41
CA HIS A 105 1.58 -12.75 -4.67
C HIS A 105 2.26 -13.12 -6.00
N THR A 106 3.05 -12.21 -6.60
CA THR A 106 3.88 -12.50 -7.78
C THR A 106 5.34 -12.79 -7.40
N ALA A 107 6.14 -13.28 -8.36
CA ALA A 107 7.57 -13.50 -8.21
C ALA A 107 8.42 -12.24 -8.50
N ILE A 108 7.79 -11.05 -8.61
CA ILE A 108 8.49 -9.80 -8.94
C ILE A 108 9.49 -9.43 -7.83
N THR A 109 10.69 -9.05 -8.26
CA THR A 109 11.76 -8.57 -7.38
C THR A 109 12.24 -7.15 -7.70
N ASP A 110 12.10 -6.72 -8.95
CA ASP A 110 12.62 -5.43 -9.43
C ASP A 110 11.49 -4.41 -9.62
N LEU A 111 11.60 -3.29 -8.91
CA LEU A 111 10.69 -2.15 -9.00
C LEU A 111 11.21 -1.03 -9.90
N SER A 112 12.36 -1.20 -10.58
CA SER A 112 12.88 -0.18 -11.50
C SER A 112 11.86 0.31 -12.54
N PRO A 113 10.94 -0.52 -13.09
CA PRO A 113 9.95 -0.06 -14.06
C PRO A 113 8.92 0.93 -13.51
N VAL A 114 8.65 0.92 -12.19
CA VAL A 114 7.66 1.83 -11.58
C VAL A 114 8.24 3.20 -11.19
N SER A 115 9.56 3.39 -11.30
CA SER A 115 10.27 4.58 -10.82
C SER A 115 9.78 5.91 -11.40
N ASN A 116 9.18 5.87 -12.60
CA ASN A 116 8.71 7.05 -13.33
C ASN A 116 7.21 7.02 -13.60
N LEU A 117 6.39 6.31 -12.82
CA LEU A 117 4.92 6.38 -12.92
C LEU A 117 4.42 7.57 -12.11
N PRO A 118 4.18 8.75 -12.72
CA PRO A 118 4.01 9.99 -11.99
C PRO A 118 2.68 10.06 -11.23
N HIS A 119 1.71 9.23 -11.63
CA HIS A 119 0.35 9.21 -11.10
C HIS A 119 0.12 8.12 -10.06
N LEU A 120 1.14 7.29 -9.76
CA LEU A 120 0.98 6.17 -8.85
C LEU A 120 0.57 6.66 -7.45
N TYR A 121 -0.62 6.21 -7.05
CA TYR A 121 -1.33 6.55 -5.83
C TYR A 121 -1.33 5.37 -4.85
N HIS A 122 -1.61 4.18 -5.35
CA HIS A 122 -1.67 2.92 -4.60
C HIS A 122 -0.69 1.91 -5.20
N LEU A 123 0.13 1.31 -4.33
CA LEU A 123 1.05 0.24 -4.72
C LEU A 123 1.00 -0.91 -3.71
N ASP A 124 0.56 -2.08 -4.17
CA ASP A 124 0.51 -3.30 -3.38
C ASP A 124 1.54 -4.32 -3.87
N LEU A 125 2.53 -4.57 -3.01
CA LEU A 125 3.66 -5.49 -3.22
C LEU A 125 3.61 -6.70 -2.28
N MET A 126 2.47 -6.96 -1.62
CA MET A 126 2.40 -7.99 -0.59
C MET A 126 2.79 -9.37 -1.11
N HIS A 127 3.49 -10.16 -0.29
CA HIS A 127 3.93 -11.51 -0.67
C HIS A 127 4.77 -11.57 -1.95
N THR A 128 5.56 -10.54 -2.25
CA THR A 128 6.58 -10.55 -3.31
C THR A 128 7.98 -10.77 -2.74
N GLN A 129 8.97 -10.97 -3.62
CA GLN A 129 10.38 -11.14 -3.23
C GLN A 129 11.18 -9.82 -3.30
N VAL A 130 10.49 -8.68 -3.36
CA VAL A 130 11.10 -7.35 -3.36
C VAL A 130 11.97 -7.15 -2.12
N GLN A 131 13.21 -6.72 -2.33
CA GLN A 131 14.19 -6.43 -1.27
C GLN A 131 14.46 -4.92 -1.11
N SER A 132 14.24 -4.14 -2.17
CA SER A 132 14.53 -2.71 -2.19
C SER A 132 13.37 -1.92 -2.78
N ILE A 133 13.02 -0.83 -2.10
CA ILE A 133 12.04 0.15 -2.55
C ILE A 133 12.71 1.45 -3.03
N GLU A 134 14.02 1.43 -3.29
CA GLU A 134 14.77 2.57 -3.84
C GLU A 134 14.12 3.19 -5.08
N PRO A 135 13.58 2.42 -6.05
CA PRO A 135 12.88 2.97 -7.20
C PRO A 135 11.69 3.88 -6.85
N LEU A 136 11.10 3.74 -5.66
CA LEU A 136 9.95 4.55 -5.23
C LEU A 136 10.33 5.95 -4.73
N ARG A 137 11.62 6.28 -4.57
CA ARG A 137 12.11 7.53 -3.94
C ARG A 137 11.49 8.81 -4.49
N HIS A 138 11.12 8.82 -5.77
CA HIS A 138 10.58 9.99 -6.47
C HIS A 138 9.04 10.01 -6.55
N LEU A 139 8.35 8.95 -6.13
CA LEU A 139 6.89 8.81 -6.18
C LEU A 139 6.21 9.58 -5.03
N ARG A 140 6.35 10.90 -5.05
CA ARG A 140 5.84 11.80 -3.98
C ARG A 140 4.31 11.84 -3.91
N GLY A 141 3.63 11.36 -4.94
CA GLY A 141 2.17 11.23 -5.03
C GLY A 141 1.60 9.97 -4.38
N LEU A 142 2.45 9.05 -3.88
CA LEU A 142 1.98 7.80 -3.29
C LEU A 142 1.24 8.05 -1.97
N HIS A 143 0.06 7.44 -1.84
CA HIS A 143 -0.81 7.54 -0.67
C HIS A 143 -0.90 6.23 0.08
N GLU A 144 -0.82 5.10 -0.63
CA GLU A 144 -0.94 3.77 -0.04
C GLU A 144 0.20 2.88 -0.53
N LEU A 145 0.89 2.25 0.42
CA LEU A 145 1.98 1.33 0.14
C LEU A 145 1.88 0.09 1.02
N TYR A 146 1.77 -1.08 0.39
CA TYR A 146 1.70 -2.37 1.07
C TYR A 146 2.93 -3.21 0.75
N LEU A 147 3.70 -3.54 1.79
CA LEU A 147 4.97 -4.27 1.77
C LEU A 147 4.92 -5.53 2.65
N HIS A 148 3.72 -5.96 3.07
CA HIS A 148 3.55 -7.11 3.96
C HIS A 148 4.21 -8.36 3.35
N HIS A 149 4.93 -9.14 4.16
CA HIS A 149 5.64 -10.33 3.69
C HIS A 149 6.62 -10.10 2.52
N THR A 150 7.29 -8.95 2.48
CA THR A 150 8.41 -8.71 1.57
C THR A 150 9.76 -8.86 2.27
N ALA A 151 10.85 -8.84 1.49
CA ALA A 151 12.20 -8.89 2.02
C ALA A 151 12.82 -7.50 2.28
N VAL A 152 12.00 -6.43 2.23
CA VAL A 152 12.43 -5.04 2.45
C VAL A 152 12.93 -4.84 3.88
N THR A 153 14.03 -4.08 4.02
CA THR A 153 14.63 -3.75 5.32
C THR A 153 14.84 -2.27 5.55
N ASP A 154 14.86 -1.46 4.48
CA ASP A 154 15.14 -0.02 4.53
C ASP A 154 13.95 0.79 4.01
N LEU A 155 13.50 1.74 4.84
CA LEU A 155 12.42 2.68 4.50
C LEU A 155 12.94 4.07 4.11
N SER A 156 14.27 4.29 4.05
CA SER A 156 14.84 5.59 3.68
C SER A 156 14.30 6.19 2.36
N PRO A 157 13.90 5.41 1.33
CA PRO A 157 13.29 5.97 0.12
C PRO A 157 11.95 6.69 0.37
N LEU A 158 11.26 6.39 1.49
CA LEU A 158 9.97 7.00 1.84
C LEU A 158 10.09 8.41 2.46
N GLN A 159 11.30 8.91 2.74
CA GLN A 159 11.53 10.14 3.52
C GLN A 159 10.78 11.39 3.01
N ASN A 160 10.49 11.45 1.70
CA ASN A 160 9.81 12.58 1.05
C ASN A 160 8.34 12.29 0.67
N MET A 161 7.76 11.17 1.10
CA MET A 161 6.38 10.79 0.80
C MET A 161 5.39 11.47 1.75
N HIS A 162 5.30 12.79 1.68
CA HIS A 162 4.47 13.60 2.59
C HIS A 162 2.96 13.35 2.49
N TYR A 163 2.52 12.68 1.41
CA TYR A 163 1.13 12.34 1.14
C TYR A 163 0.73 10.94 1.61
N LEU A 164 1.69 10.11 2.05
CA LEU A 164 1.42 8.74 2.50
C LEU A 164 0.41 8.73 3.65
N GLN A 165 -0.65 7.95 3.49
CA GLN A 165 -1.78 7.78 4.42
C GLN A 165 -1.80 6.37 5.01
N ILE A 166 -1.48 5.35 4.21
CA ILE A 166 -1.46 3.96 4.63
C ILE A 166 -0.09 3.36 4.32
N LEU A 167 0.50 2.73 5.34
CA LEU A 167 1.72 1.95 5.21
C LEU A 167 1.56 0.60 5.90
N ALA A 168 1.64 -0.48 5.14
CA ALA A 168 1.71 -1.83 5.68
C ALA A 168 3.10 -2.41 5.47
N ILE A 169 3.82 -2.69 6.56
CA ILE A 169 5.18 -3.25 6.55
C ILE A 169 5.27 -4.55 7.35
N GLY A 170 4.14 -5.14 7.77
CA GLY A 170 4.14 -6.31 8.64
C GLY A 170 4.94 -7.48 8.08
N GLU A 171 5.46 -8.35 8.95
CA GLU A 171 6.22 -9.55 8.54
C GLU A 171 7.44 -9.27 7.64
N THR A 172 7.98 -8.05 7.73
CA THR A 172 9.27 -7.67 7.14
C THR A 172 10.37 -7.67 8.20
N LYS A 173 11.63 -7.44 7.77
CA LYS A 173 12.77 -7.28 8.68
C LYS A 173 13.09 -5.82 8.99
N ILE A 174 12.13 -4.90 8.81
CA ILE A 174 12.30 -3.47 9.07
C ILE A 174 12.50 -3.22 10.57
N GLU A 175 13.54 -2.45 10.88
CA GLU A 175 13.91 -2.03 12.24
C GLU A 175 13.76 -0.52 12.45
N ASN A 176 14.08 0.26 11.43
CA ASN A 176 14.13 1.71 11.47
C ASN A 176 12.98 2.33 10.66
N ILE A 177 12.18 3.19 11.32
CA ILE A 177 11.06 3.92 10.71
C ILE A 177 11.28 5.45 10.72
N GLU A 178 12.53 5.92 10.82
CA GLU A 178 12.88 7.36 10.82
C GLU A 178 12.34 8.11 9.59
N ALA A 179 12.22 7.42 8.46
CA ALA A 179 11.61 7.96 7.25
C ALA A 179 10.18 8.49 7.48
N LEU A 180 9.46 7.98 8.49
CA LEU A 180 8.10 8.40 8.84
C LEU A 180 8.03 9.71 9.63
N ALA A 181 9.16 10.30 10.03
CA ALA A 181 9.17 11.57 10.76
C ALA A 181 8.53 12.74 9.97
N HIS A 182 8.43 12.60 8.63
CA HIS A 182 7.86 13.60 7.73
C HIS A 182 6.52 13.19 7.11
N THR A 183 5.98 12.01 7.41
CA THR A 183 4.70 11.50 6.90
C THR A 183 3.53 11.97 7.77
N ARG A 184 3.35 13.30 7.89
CA ARG A 184 2.35 13.90 8.80
C ARG A 184 0.88 13.57 8.47
N ARG A 185 0.64 13.00 7.29
CA ARG A 185 -0.68 12.57 6.82
C ARG A 185 -0.96 11.08 7.07
N LEU A 186 0.00 10.35 7.64
CA LEU A 186 -0.15 8.92 7.93
C LEU A 186 -1.34 8.71 8.89
N GLN A 187 -2.27 7.87 8.44
CA GLN A 187 -3.49 7.49 9.15
C GLN A 187 -3.41 6.07 9.67
N LYS A 188 -2.79 5.16 8.89
CA LYS A 188 -2.71 3.74 9.25
C LYS A 188 -1.30 3.23 9.09
N LEU A 189 -0.78 2.61 10.15
CA LEU A 189 0.49 1.91 10.15
C LEU A 189 0.30 0.47 10.63
N PHE A 190 0.54 -0.49 9.73
CA PHE A 190 0.53 -1.91 10.04
C PHE A 190 1.96 -2.46 10.05
N ALA A 191 2.54 -2.64 11.24
CA ALA A 191 3.92 -3.07 11.44
C ALA A 191 4.03 -4.29 12.36
N ALA A 192 3.02 -5.17 12.31
CA ALA A 192 3.02 -6.41 13.07
C ALA A 192 4.17 -7.33 12.64
N HIS A 193 4.76 -8.08 13.58
CA HIS A 193 5.84 -9.04 13.32
C HIS A 193 7.08 -8.44 12.64
N CYS A 194 7.29 -7.12 12.76
CA CYS A 194 8.53 -6.45 12.38
C CYS A 194 9.53 -6.42 13.55
N LYS A 195 10.69 -5.83 13.31
CA LYS A 195 11.72 -5.62 14.33
C LYS A 195 11.80 -4.17 14.83
N VAL A 196 10.78 -3.36 14.52
CA VAL A 196 10.69 -1.97 14.96
C VAL A 196 10.74 -1.89 16.48
N LYS A 197 11.66 -1.07 17.01
CA LYS A 197 11.85 -0.87 18.45
C LYS A 197 11.59 0.57 18.87
N ASP A 198 12.11 1.51 18.08
CA ASP A 198 11.93 2.94 18.30
C ASP A 198 10.79 3.45 17.42
N ILE A 199 9.76 4.00 18.06
CA ILE A 199 8.61 4.63 17.40
C ILE A 199 8.56 6.14 17.59
N SER A 200 9.67 6.76 18.02
CA SER A 200 9.80 8.21 18.15
C SER A 200 9.41 9.01 16.89
N PRO A 201 9.60 8.52 15.64
CA PRO A 201 9.15 9.24 14.45
C PRO A 201 7.62 9.42 14.39
N LEU A 202 6.85 8.53 15.03
CA LEU A 202 5.38 8.57 14.99
C LEU A 202 4.80 9.77 15.74
N GLN A 203 5.57 10.44 16.61
CA GLN A 203 5.08 11.64 17.33
C GLN A 203 4.62 12.77 16.40
N TYR A 204 5.07 12.75 15.13
CA TYR A 204 4.71 13.74 14.11
C TYR A 204 3.50 13.32 13.23
N CYS A 205 3.03 12.08 13.37
CA CYS A 205 1.90 11.53 12.62
C CYS A 205 0.56 11.85 13.32
N GLU A 206 0.21 13.14 13.46
CA GLU A 206 -0.95 13.59 14.24
C GLU A 206 -2.31 13.07 13.73
N LYS A 207 -2.35 12.61 12.48
CA LYS A 207 -3.52 11.98 11.85
C LYS A 207 -3.59 10.46 12.04
N LEU A 208 -2.66 9.85 12.79
CA LEU A 208 -2.64 8.41 12.98
C LEU A 208 -3.89 7.95 13.75
N GLU A 209 -4.67 7.08 13.10
CA GLU A 209 -5.93 6.50 13.56
C GLU A 209 -5.73 5.03 13.94
N VAL A 210 -4.99 4.28 13.12
CA VAL A 210 -4.73 2.85 13.32
C VAL A 210 -3.24 2.59 13.45
N LEU A 211 -2.85 1.96 14.56
CA LEU A 211 -1.48 1.55 14.82
C LEU A 211 -1.43 0.09 15.24
N ASN A 212 -0.84 -0.74 14.39
CA ASN A 212 -0.61 -2.15 14.69
C ASN A 212 0.90 -2.43 14.85
N LEU A 213 1.32 -2.74 16.08
CA LEU A 213 2.69 -3.07 16.48
C LEU A 213 2.78 -4.48 17.09
N LYS A 214 1.81 -5.36 16.80
CA LYS A 214 1.76 -6.72 17.35
C LYS A 214 3.10 -7.43 17.15
N TYR A 215 3.61 -8.10 18.17
CA TYR A 215 4.83 -8.91 18.15
C TYR A 215 6.08 -8.15 17.67
N THR A 216 6.22 -6.89 18.07
CA THR A 216 7.44 -6.08 17.88
C THR A 216 8.18 -5.89 19.22
N PRO A 217 9.50 -5.59 19.22
CA PRO A 217 10.26 -5.33 20.44
C PRO A 217 10.01 -3.94 21.05
N VAL A 218 8.94 -3.23 20.68
CA VAL A 218 8.58 -1.91 21.22
C VAL A 218 8.34 -1.99 22.73
N LYS A 219 8.91 -1.03 23.45
CA LYS A 219 8.75 -0.86 24.91
C LYS A 219 8.19 0.52 25.27
N ASP A 220 8.71 1.58 24.65
CA ASP A 220 8.31 2.95 24.91
C ASP A 220 7.24 3.39 23.91
N ILE A 221 6.05 3.70 24.42
CA ILE A 221 4.94 4.28 23.66
C ILE A 221 4.71 5.77 23.96
N SER A 222 5.64 6.44 24.63
CA SER A 222 5.59 7.89 24.89
C SER A 222 5.36 8.76 23.64
N PRO A 223 5.83 8.39 22.42
CA PRO A 223 5.54 9.14 21.19
C PRO A 223 4.03 9.23 20.89
N LEU A 224 3.24 8.27 21.37
CA LEU A 224 1.79 8.25 21.13
C LEU A 224 1.05 9.34 21.92
N LYS A 225 1.64 9.92 22.97
CA LYS A 225 0.97 10.83 23.92
C LYS A 225 0.19 11.97 23.27
N LYS A 226 0.71 12.56 22.18
CA LYS A 226 0.06 13.69 21.48
C LYS A 226 -0.90 13.28 20.35
N LEU A 227 -0.91 12.01 19.94
CA LEU A 227 -1.71 11.52 18.81
C LEU A 227 -3.17 11.36 19.24
N ARG A 228 -4.00 12.41 19.08
CA ARG A 228 -5.38 12.43 19.57
C ARG A 228 -6.38 11.68 18.69
N SER A 229 -5.99 11.40 17.45
CA SER A 229 -6.82 10.76 16.42
C SER A 229 -6.83 9.23 16.53
N LEU A 230 -6.03 8.63 17.43
CA LEU A 230 -5.94 7.18 17.58
C LEU A 230 -7.31 6.57 17.91
N GLU A 231 -7.72 5.62 17.07
CA GLU A 231 -8.95 4.85 17.19
C GLU A 231 -8.67 3.38 17.53
N GLN A 232 -7.60 2.82 16.95
CA GLN A 232 -7.22 1.43 17.15
C GLN A 232 -5.72 1.32 17.43
N VAL A 233 -5.37 0.67 18.54
CA VAL A 233 -3.97 0.46 18.95
C VAL A 233 -3.76 -0.99 19.33
N TYR A 234 -2.89 -1.68 18.61
CA TYR A 234 -2.57 -3.09 18.85
C TYR A 234 -1.11 -3.26 19.26
N LEU A 235 -0.89 -3.65 20.51
CA LEU A 235 0.41 -3.82 21.17
C LEU A 235 0.63 -5.27 21.63
N GLN A 236 -0.16 -6.23 21.13
CA GLN A 236 -0.06 -7.60 21.62
C GLN A 236 1.35 -8.17 21.41
N GLY A 237 1.89 -8.85 22.42
CA GLY A 237 3.24 -9.45 22.31
C GLY A 237 4.40 -8.44 22.26
N THR A 238 4.16 -7.17 22.62
CA THR A 238 5.23 -6.16 22.80
C THR A 238 5.79 -6.18 24.23
N GLN A 239 6.78 -5.32 24.50
CA GLN A 239 7.41 -5.15 25.82
C GLN A 239 6.90 -3.91 26.55
N VAL A 240 5.75 -3.36 26.16
CA VAL A 240 5.15 -2.17 26.79
C VAL A 240 4.70 -2.49 28.21
N GLU A 241 5.07 -1.63 29.15
CA GLU A 241 4.72 -1.75 30.58
C GLU A 241 3.76 -0.65 31.07
N ASP A 242 3.71 0.47 30.35
CA ASP A 242 3.02 1.71 30.78
C ASP A 242 2.02 2.17 29.72
N LEU A 243 0.76 2.39 30.15
CA LEU A 243 -0.34 2.86 29.32
C LEU A 243 -0.60 4.37 29.45
N GLU A 244 0.15 5.12 30.25
CA GLU A 244 0.01 6.58 30.40
C GLU A 244 -0.06 7.34 29.07
N PRO A 245 0.72 7.00 28.03
CA PRO A 245 0.62 7.69 26.74
C PRO A 245 -0.73 7.53 26.03
N LEU A 246 -1.55 6.54 26.43
CA LEU A 246 -2.91 6.33 25.94
C LEU A 246 -3.99 6.96 26.83
N ARG A 247 -3.62 7.65 27.91
CA ARG A 247 -4.59 8.36 28.75
C ARG A 247 -5.30 9.46 27.94
N GLY A 248 -6.63 9.50 28.06
CA GLY A 248 -7.44 10.58 27.51
C GLY A 248 -7.46 10.64 25.97
N LYS A 249 -7.36 9.49 25.28
CA LYS A 249 -7.58 9.36 23.83
C LYS A 249 -9.07 9.31 23.51
N PRO A 250 -9.69 10.43 23.08
CA PRO A 250 -11.15 10.54 23.05
C PRO A 250 -11.81 9.61 22.02
N TYR A 251 -11.06 9.20 20.99
CA TYR A 251 -11.55 8.36 19.89
C TYR A 251 -11.08 6.90 19.96
N LEU A 252 -10.32 6.51 20.99
CA LEU A 252 -9.82 5.14 21.09
C LEU A 252 -10.98 4.18 21.35
N GLN A 253 -11.22 3.31 20.38
CA GLN A 253 -12.30 2.32 20.36
C GLN A 253 -11.78 0.91 20.57
N GLU A 254 -10.55 0.62 20.13
CA GLU A 254 -9.98 -0.72 20.23
C GLU A 254 -8.55 -0.69 20.75
N LEU A 255 -8.29 -1.51 21.77
CA LEU A 255 -6.99 -1.62 22.39
C LEU A 255 -6.60 -3.09 22.61
N GLY A 256 -5.48 -3.47 22.01
CA GLY A 256 -4.86 -4.77 22.21
C GLY A 256 -3.60 -4.67 23.08
N ILE A 257 -3.61 -5.26 24.27
CA ILE A 257 -2.46 -5.30 25.18
C ILE A 257 -2.11 -6.73 25.63
N SER A 258 -2.71 -7.74 25.00
CA SER A 258 -2.49 -9.14 25.36
C SER A 258 -1.01 -9.52 25.24
N HIS A 259 -0.53 -10.44 26.10
CA HIS A 259 0.88 -10.84 26.11
C HIS A 259 1.87 -9.66 26.32
N THR A 260 1.51 -8.70 27.17
CA THR A 260 2.42 -7.60 27.57
C THR A 260 2.66 -7.64 29.08
N PRO A 261 3.78 -7.05 29.56
CA PRO A 261 4.05 -6.93 31.00
C PRO A 261 3.23 -5.83 31.73
N ILE A 262 2.14 -5.32 31.14
CA ILE A 262 1.28 -4.30 31.75
C ILE A 262 0.65 -4.81 33.06
N LYS A 263 0.69 -3.98 34.09
CA LYS A 263 0.27 -4.31 35.47
C LYS A 263 -1.03 -3.64 35.92
N THR A 264 -1.49 -2.63 35.19
CA THR A 264 -2.70 -1.86 35.55
C THR A 264 -3.36 -1.29 34.30
N LEU A 265 -4.68 -1.16 34.35
CA LEU A 265 -5.50 -0.48 33.35
C LEU A 265 -5.80 0.98 33.74
N GLU A 266 -5.33 1.48 34.90
CA GLU A 266 -5.66 2.82 35.42
C GLU A 266 -5.57 3.95 34.36
N PRO A 267 -4.54 4.01 33.49
CA PRO A 267 -4.46 5.05 32.47
C PRO A 267 -5.63 5.08 31.48
N ILE A 268 -6.28 3.94 31.25
CA ILE A 268 -7.37 3.81 30.27
C ILE A 268 -8.78 3.88 30.89
N TRP A 269 -8.91 4.09 32.21
CA TRP A 269 -10.21 4.17 32.90
C TRP A 269 -11.14 5.29 32.41
N GLN A 270 -10.57 6.34 31.81
CA GLN A 270 -11.34 7.48 31.32
C GLN A 270 -11.79 7.30 29.86
N LEU A 271 -11.38 6.21 29.20
CA LEU A 271 -11.70 5.94 27.79
C LEU A 271 -13.12 5.39 27.65
N ARG A 272 -14.12 6.25 27.86
CA ARG A 272 -15.54 5.88 27.77
C ARG A 272 -15.98 5.45 26.36
N GLY A 273 -15.18 5.75 25.33
CA GLY A 273 -15.38 5.32 23.95
C GLY A 273 -14.83 3.94 23.62
N LEU A 274 -14.08 3.30 24.53
CA LEU A 274 -13.45 2.01 24.29
C LEU A 274 -14.52 0.91 24.14
N ARG A 275 -14.54 0.27 22.98
CA ARG A 275 -15.48 -0.78 22.58
C ARG A 275 -14.91 -2.17 22.77
N THR A 276 -13.61 -2.35 22.54
CA THR A 276 -12.97 -3.65 22.66
C THR A 276 -11.61 -3.52 23.34
N LEU A 277 -11.35 -4.37 24.33
CA LEU A 277 -10.08 -4.49 25.02
C LEU A 277 -9.62 -5.95 25.01
N TYR A 278 -8.49 -6.25 24.37
CA TYR A 278 -7.85 -7.56 24.49
C TYR A 278 -6.74 -7.48 25.55
N CYS A 279 -6.91 -8.14 26.69
CA CYS A 279 -5.98 -8.03 27.83
C CYS A 279 -5.52 -9.36 28.43
N TYR A 280 -5.78 -10.47 27.74
CA TYR A 280 -5.34 -11.80 28.17
C TYR A 280 -3.80 -11.93 28.21
N HIS A 281 -3.29 -12.73 29.15
CA HIS A 281 -1.85 -12.86 29.41
C HIS A 281 -1.12 -11.52 29.67
N THR A 282 -1.76 -10.61 30.42
CA THR A 282 -1.11 -9.44 31.04
C THR A 282 -0.76 -9.73 32.50
N GLN A 283 -0.17 -8.75 33.20
CA GLN A 283 0.05 -8.79 34.65
C GLN A 283 -1.00 -7.98 35.43
N VAL A 284 -2.11 -7.60 34.78
CA VAL A 284 -3.23 -6.90 35.42
C VAL A 284 -3.95 -7.88 36.37
N PRO A 285 -4.17 -7.52 37.65
CA PRO A 285 -4.94 -8.35 38.57
C PRO A 285 -6.37 -8.62 38.08
N GLN A 286 -6.88 -9.84 38.25
CA GLN A 286 -8.24 -10.19 37.81
C GLN A 286 -9.31 -9.28 38.44
N GLU A 287 -9.15 -8.88 39.70
CA GLU A 287 -10.05 -7.94 40.38
C GLU A 287 -10.13 -6.58 39.67
N GLU A 288 -9.00 -6.12 39.12
CA GLU A 288 -8.91 -4.87 38.37
C GLU A 288 -9.64 -5.00 37.02
N ILE A 289 -9.51 -6.15 36.35
CA ILE A 289 -10.23 -6.46 35.11
C ILE A 289 -11.74 -6.51 35.34
N GLU A 290 -12.20 -7.21 36.39
CA GLU A 290 -13.63 -7.28 36.74
C GLU A 290 -14.21 -5.91 37.09
N ARG A 291 -13.45 -5.09 37.84
CA ARG A 291 -13.85 -3.72 38.12
C ARG A 291 -13.93 -2.88 36.85
N PHE A 292 -12.96 -3.03 35.94
CA PHE A 292 -12.97 -2.34 34.67
C PHE A 292 -14.24 -2.68 33.86
N LYS A 293 -14.61 -3.96 33.76
CA LYS A 293 -15.85 -4.42 33.09
C LYS A 293 -17.10 -3.80 33.70
N GLN A 294 -17.20 -3.75 35.03
CA GLN A 294 -18.34 -3.16 35.74
C GLN A 294 -18.48 -1.65 35.46
N GLU A 295 -17.35 -0.93 35.43
CA GLU A 295 -17.33 0.51 35.15
C GLU A 295 -17.43 0.85 33.64
N HIS A 296 -17.21 -0.14 32.76
CA HIS A 296 -17.26 -0.02 31.29
C HIS A 296 -18.13 -1.12 30.65
N PRO A 297 -19.44 -1.19 30.96
CA PRO A 297 -20.31 -2.28 30.51
C PRO A 297 -20.54 -2.36 29.00
N ARG A 298 -20.10 -1.34 28.24
CA ARG A 298 -20.16 -1.31 26.76
C ARG A 298 -18.85 -1.76 26.10
N CYS A 299 -17.80 -2.00 26.87
CA CYS A 299 -16.52 -2.48 26.38
C CYS A 299 -16.51 -4.02 26.45
N LYS A 300 -16.33 -4.68 25.31
CA LYS A 300 -16.04 -6.12 25.23
C LYS A 300 -14.61 -6.35 25.69
N VAL A 301 -14.45 -6.93 26.87
CA VAL A 301 -13.13 -7.32 27.40
C VAL A 301 -12.87 -8.78 27.05
N VAL A 302 -11.84 -9.01 26.24
CA VAL A 302 -11.43 -10.34 25.74
C VAL A 302 -10.27 -10.87 26.58
N GLU A 303 -10.53 -11.98 27.28
CA GLU A 303 -9.62 -12.58 28.27
C GLU A 303 -9.07 -13.96 27.88
N VAL A 304 -9.46 -14.49 26.72
CA VAL A 304 -8.93 -15.75 26.18
C VAL A 304 -8.69 -15.67 24.68
N ALA A 305 -7.69 -16.39 24.20
CA ALA A 305 -7.26 -16.35 22.81
C ALA A 305 -8.30 -16.89 21.79
N MET A 306 -9.18 -17.81 22.21
CA MET A 306 -10.17 -18.42 21.30
C MET A 306 -11.21 -17.41 20.79
N GLU A 307 -11.58 -16.43 21.61
CA GLU A 307 -12.51 -15.35 21.22
C GLU A 307 -11.93 -14.44 20.11
N VAL A 308 -10.61 -14.51 19.87
CA VAL A 308 -9.90 -13.73 18.84
C VAL A 308 -9.95 -14.43 17.48
N ALA A 309 -9.96 -15.76 17.43
CA ALA A 309 -9.95 -16.52 16.18
C ALA A 309 -11.25 -16.36 15.38
N GLU A 310 -12.38 -16.18 16.07
CA GLU A 310 -13.69 -15.90 15.45
C GLU A 310 -13.80 -14.46 14.90
N LEU A 311 -12.94 -13.53 15.36
CA LEU A 311 -12.90 -12.14 14.90
C LEU A 311 -11.90 -11.92 13.75
N ARG A 312 -10.81 -12.70 13.71
CA ARG A 312 -9.74 -12.56 12.70
C ARG A 312 -10.15 -12.91 11.27
N SER A 313 -11.18 -13.74 11.08
CA SER A 313 -11.66 -14.10 9.74
C SER A 313 -12.30 -12.94 8.96
N GLU A 314 -12.49 -11.77 9.58
CA GLU A 314 -13.11 -10.60 8.96
C GLU A 314 -12.13 -9.44 8.69
N GLU A 315 -10.88 -9.48 9.19
CA GLU A 315 -9.93 -8.33 9.16
C GLU A 315 -8.66 -8.54 8.31
N GLU A 316 -8.43 -9.76 7.79
CA GLU A 316 -7.20 -10.11 7.05
C GLU A 316 -7.35 -10.00 5.50
N ASP A 317 -8.46 -9.46 4.99
CA ASP A 317 -8.70 -9.21 3.55
C ASP A 317 -8.47 -7.75 3.13
#